data_AF-A0A3M7DUB7-F1
#
_entry.id   AF-A0A3M7DUB7-F1
#
_cell.length_a   1.000
_cell.length_b   1.000
_cell.length_c   1.000
_cell.angle_alpha   90.00
_cell.angle_beta   90.00
_cell.angle_gamma   90.00
#
_symmetry.space_group_name_H-M   'P 1'
#
loop_
_entity.id
_entity.type
_entity.pdbx_description
1 polymer ?
#
loop_
_entity_poly.entity_id
_entity_poly.type
_entity_poly.pdbx_seq_one_letter_code
_entity_poly.pdbx_strand_id
1 'polypeptide(L)'
;MGKNRGPKPASTRDLEAVQQMLGLQPNTTSPQGSLNPTKDPIFVCIDCEAFEHNHSKITEIGVAVLDTRDTSHLHPSSDPLPAWFEKIKYAHYRPVEYARLQNKTFIQGCPEQFNFGPSTWVKLADMRRILCNIFADPTQLDRAADFSFPATTTTTTTTTSRDQPQSNARNIIFVAHGAGNDTAYLRHLSFDLSSTSPDARIAQTLDTQKLAGSTKKTPLSLHRLCLCLHLHPLLNLHNAGNDAGYTLQALIALAVNEYNRPGGFAREVRQGQFGIGRKVPAVRFEMDRKAPVLWAGSTREGNCSSAVRSGEEMVGGVMAPPGGIGRDGEDGGVKTTRTTTEPERSRSPVQHQGREQERARKGVAASIPAAAAAGDETPGTKQRKRKRMGLDDAEDE
;
A
#
# COMPACT_ATOMS: atom_id res chain seq x y z
N MET A 1 -27.80 -23.54 -22.69
CA MET A 1 -26.80 -22.55 -23.17
C MET A 1 -26.57 -21.51 -22.08
N GLY A 2 -25.36 -21.45 -21.54
CA GLY A 2 -25.05 -20.83 -20.24
C GLY A 2 -25.09 -19.30 -20.21
N LYS A 3 -25.74 -18.75 -19.18
CA LYS A 3 -25.69 -17.33 -18.80
C LYS A 3 -24.72 -17.12 -17.62
N ASN A 4 -23.45 -17.48 -17.79
CA ASN A 4 -22.37 -17.05 -16.88
C ASN A 4 -21.47 -16.06 -17.62
N ARG A 5 -21.99 -14.85 -17.86
CA ARG A 5 -21.13 -13.73 -18.22
C ARG A 5 -20.49 -13.26 -16.91
N GLY A 6 -19.28 -13.74 -16.64
CA GLY A 6 -18.44 -13.19 -15.56
C GLY A 6 -18.20 -11.69 -15.74
N PRO A 7 -17.65 -11.01 -14.72
CA PRO A 7 -17.40 -9.58 -14.79
C PRO A 7 -16.63 -9.24 -16.06
N LYS A 8 -17.11 -8.24 -16.80
CA LYS A 8 -16.38 -7.66 -17.91
C LYS A 8 -15.34 -6.74 -17.24
N PRO A 9 -14.04 -6.99 -17.37
CA PRO A 9 -13.02 -6.07 -16.85
C PRO A 9 -13.24 -4.65 -17.40
N ALA A 10 -12.56 -3.65 -16.84
CA ALA A 10 -12.50 -2.34 -17.49
C ALA A 10 -12.21 -2.52 -18.99
N SER A 11 -12.67 -1.58 -19.81
CA SER A 11 -12.41 -1.69 -21.24
C SER A 11 -10.91 -1.90 -21.43
N THR A 12 -10.49 -2.86 -22.28
CA THR A 12 -9.06 -3.17 -22.49
C THR A 12 -8.23 -1.89 -22.70
N ARG A 13 -8.87 -0.86 -23.25
CA ARG A 13 -8.37 0.50 -23.46
C ARG A 13 -7.94 1.26 -22.20
N ASP A 14 -8.62 1.09 -21.07
CA ASP A 14 -8.26 1.77 -19.83
C ASP A 14 -6.93 1.23 -19.27
N LEU A 15 -6.72 -0.09 -19.40
CA LEU A 15 -5.44 -0.72 -19.06
C LEU A 15 -4.36 -0.42 -20.10
N GLU A 16 -4.70 -0.32 -21.38
CA GLU A 16 -3.78 0.15 -22.43
C GLU A 16 -3.25 1.56 -22.12
N ALA A 17 -4.10 2.49 -21.67
CA ALA A 17 -3.67 3.81 -21.27
C ALA A 17 -2.70 3.77 -20.08
N VAL A 18 -2.93 2.90 -19.09
CA VAL A 18 -2.00 2.68 -17.98
C VAL A 18 -0.69 2.08 -18.47
N GLN A 19 -0.73 1.11 -19.39
CA GLN A 19 0.47 0.53 -20.00
C GLN A 19 1.30 1.57 -20.75
N GLN A 20 0.66 2.48 -21.47
CA GLN A 20 1.29 3.62 -22.16
C GLN A 20 1.93 4.60 -21.17
N MET A 21 1.21 5.00 -20.11
CA MET A 21 1.74 5.85 -19.04
C MET A 21 2.97 5.25 -18.36
N LEU A 22 2.99 3.92 -18.23
CA LEU A 22 4.09 3.16 -17.65
C LEU A 22 5.22 2.84 -18.65
N GLY A 23 5.10 3.24 -19.91
CA GLY A 23 6.12 3.02 -20.95
C GLY A 23 6.20 1.59 -21.49
N LEU A 24 5.20 0.74 -21.19
CA LEU A 24 5.12 -0.64 -21.71
C LEU A 24 4.72 -0.67 -23.19
N GLN A 25 4.01 0.35 -23.66
CA GLN A 25 3.57 0.52 -25.04
C GLN A 25 3.84 1.94 -25.54
N PRO A 26 4.03 2.15 -26.85
CA PRO A 26 4.11 3.49 -27.41
C PRO A 26 2.80 4.26 -27.20
N ASN A 27 2.91 5.55 -26.91
CA ASN A 27 1.76 6.46 -26.77
C ASN A 27 1.05 6.64 -28.11
N THR A 28 -0.04 5.90 -28.34
CA THR A 28 -0.94 6.13 -29.48
C THR A 28 -2.14 6.96 -29.02
N THR A 29 -2.59 7.89 -29.86
CA THR A 29 -3.73 8.77 -29.52
C THR A 29 -5.01 7.93 -29.43
N SER A 30 -5.60 7.83 -28.25
CA SER A 30 -6.83 7.08 -28.04
C SER A 30 -8.03 7.79 -28.71
N PRO A 31 -8.98 7.05 -29.32
CA PRO A 31 -10.21 7.65 -29.85
C PRO A 31 -11.11 8.18 -28.73
N GLN A 32 -11.95 9.17 -29.05
CA GLN A 32 -12.87 9.87 -28.14
C GLN A 32 -13.64 8.91 -27.21
N GLY A 33 -13.52 9.12 -25.89
CA GLY A 33 -14.27 8.38 -24.85
C GLY A 33 -13.47 7.35 -24.04
N SER A 34 -12.15 7.28 -24.18
CA SER A 34 -11.25 6.43 -23.37
C SER A 34 -10.27 7.28 -22.55
N LEU A 35 -9.63 6.67 -21.54
CA LEU A 35 -8.57 7.35 -20.77
C LEU A 35 -7.45 7.80 -21.71
N ASN A 36 -7.08 9.08 -21.63
CA ASN A 36 -6.00 9.63 -22.44
C ASN A 36 -4.65 9.34 -21.75
N PRO A 37 -3.70 8.67 -22.41
CA PRO A 37 -2.39 8.43 -21.84
C PRO A 37 -1.71 9.76 -21.52
N THR A 38 -1.28 9.89 -20.28
CA THR A 38 -0.54 11.06 -19.81
C THR A 38 0.94 10.77 -19.97
N LYS A 39 1.70 11.69 -20.57
CA LYS A 39 3.15 11.55 -20.72
C LYS A 39 3.88 11.83 -19.40
N ASP A 40 4.85 10.99 -19.07
CA ASP A 40 5.73 11.06 -17.90
C ASP A 40 5.00 11.38 -16.57
N PRO A 41 3.89 10.68 -16.24
CA PRO A 41 3.10 11.01 -15.07
C PRO A 41 3.80 10.61 -13.77
N ILE A 42 3.32 11.17 -12.66
CA ILE A 42 3.61 10.66 -11.31
C ILE A 42 2.34 10.02 -10.77
N PHE A 43 2.40 8.74 -10.41
CA PHE A 43 1.31 8.07 -9.74
C PHE A 43 1.37 8.37 -8.25
N VAL A 44 0.25 8.80 -7.68
CA VAL A 44 0.10 9.05 -6.24
C VAL A 44 -1.12 8.26 -5.77
N CYS A 45 -0.89 7.27 -4.92
CA CYS A 45 -1.93 6.50 -4.27
C CYS A 45 -2.12 6.99 -2.84
N ILE A 46 -3.37 7.18 -2.43
CA ILE A 46 -3.73 7.47 -1.03
C ILE A 46 -4.76 6.45 -0.58
N ASP A 47 -4.58 5.98 0.64
CA ASP A 47 -5.56 5.20 1.38
C ASP A 47 -5.70 5.82 2.78
N CYS A 48 -6.91 5.81 3.34
CA CYS A 48 -7.21 6.41 4.63
C CYS A 48 -7.98 5.43 5.51
N GLU A 49 -7.50 5.24 6.74
CA GLU A 49 -8.26 4.53 7.76
C GLU A 49 -8.99 5.52 8.67
N ALA A 50 -10.23 5.19 9.01
CA ALA A 50 -11.06 6.00 9.90
C ALA A 50 -11.55 5.16 11.08
N PHE A 51 -11.82 5.80 12.21
CA PHE A 51 -12.29 5.12 13.39
C PHE A 51 -13.69 4.52 13.18
N GLU A 52 -13.86 3.23 13.45
CA GLU A 52 -15.07 2.46 13.12
C GLU A 52 -16.35 2.94 13.83
N HIS A 53 -16.22 3.64 14.95
CA HIS A 53 -17.35 4.24 15.67
C HIS A 53 -17.58 5.71 15.35
N ASN A 54 -16.67 6.36 14.60
CA ASN A 54 -16.83 7.72 14.12
C ASN A 54 -15.94 7.98 12.91
N HIS A 55 -16.52 7.86 11.70
CA HIS A 55 -15.81 7.98 10.43
C HIS A 55 -15.29 9.40 10.12
N SER A 56 -15.62 10.42 10.93
CA SER A 56 -15.00 11.75 10.83
C SER A 56 -13.59 11.80 11.43
N LYS A 57 -13.18 10.77 12.18
CA LYS A 57 -11.86 10.67 12.81
C LYS A 57 -10.95 9.80 11.96
N ILE A 58 -10.16 10.44 11.10
CA ILE A 58 -9.18 9.78 10.23
C ILE A 58 -7.95 9.40 11.05
N THR A 59 -7.72 8.11 11.26
CA THR A 59 -6.69 7.58 12.17
C THR A 59 -5.36 7.30 11.49
N GLU A 60 -5.34 7.11 10.18
CA GLU A 60 -4.13 6.85 9.40
C GLU A 60 -4.29 7.40 7.97
N ILE A 61 -3.21 7.89 7.38
CA ILE A 61 -3.12 8.23 5.96
C ILE A 61 -1.90 7.50 5.39
N GLY A 62 -2.14 6.63 4.42
CA GLY A 62 -1.10 5.99 3.64
C GLY A 62 -0.90 6.68 2.31
N VAL A 63 0.35 6.77 1.89
CA VAL A 63 0.71 7.35 0.59
C VAL A 63 1.73 6.47 -0.09
N ALA A 64 1.51 6.17 -1.37
CA ALA A 64 2.50 5.51 -2.22
C ALA A 64 2.69 6.32 -3.50
N VAL A 65 3.94 6.57 -3.89
CA VAL A 65 4.28 7.40 -5.05
C VAL A 65 5.19 6.64 -5.99
N LEU A 66 4.87 6.63 -7.29
CA LEU A 66 5.74 6.16 -8.34
C LEU A 66 5.98 7.25 -9.37
N ASP A 67 7.24 7.61 -9.54
CA ASP A 67 7.72 8.43 -10.64
C ASP A 67 8.03 7.55 -11.86
N THR A 68 7.30 7.73 -12.96
CA THR A 68 7.53 6.94 -14.19
C THR A 68 8.90 7.18 -14.84
N ARG A 69 9.57 8.29 -14.54
CA ARG A 69 10.94 8.52 -15.02
C ARG A 69 11.94 7.54 -14.41
N ASP A 70 11.70 7.13 -13.17
CA ASP A 70 12.53 6.16 -12.44
C ASP A 70 12.35 4.73 -12.96
N THR A 71 11.31 4.47 -13.76
CA THR A 71 11.04 3.16 -14.38
C THR A 71 11.22 3.15 -15.89
N SER A 72 11.42 4.29 -16.54
CA SER A 72 11.52 4.43 -18.00
C SER A 72 12.59 3.56 -18.67
N HIS A 73 13.65 3.20 -17.94
CA HIS A 73 14.74 2.35 -18.40
C HIS A 73 14.54 0.86 -18.08
N LEU A 74 13.51 0.52 -17.31
CA LEU A 74 13.23 -0.85 -16.88
C LEU A 74 12.43 -1.54 -17.99
N HIS A 75 13.14 -2.23 -18.88
CA HIS A 75 12.53 -2.93 -20.01
C HIS A 75 11.63 -4.11 -19.55
N PRO A 76 10.44 -4.34 -20.15
CA PRO A 76 9.49 -5.36 -19.72
C PRO A 76 9.91 -6.83 -19.94
N SER A 77 11.10 -7.10 -20.49
CA SER A 77 11.51 -8.45 -20.92
C SER A 77 12.01 -9.38 -19.80
N SER A 78 12.36 -8.84 -18.64
CA SER A 78 12.59 -9.59 -17.39
C SER A 78 11.46 -9.25 -16.42
N ASP A 79 11.09 -10.16 -15.51
CA ASP A 79 10.03 -9.95 -14.50
C ASP A 79 10.15 -8.54 -13.87
N PRO A 80 9.36 -7.55 -14.34
CA PRO A 80 9.69 -6.15 -14.11
C PRO A 80 9.18 -5.68 -12.76
N LEU A 81 8.29 -6.45 -12.13
CA LEU A 81 7.56 -6.04 -10.94
C LEU A 81 8.49 -5.75 -9.76
N PRO A 82 9.47 -6.60 -9.39
CA PRO A 82 10.37 -6.29 -8.29
C PRO A 82 11.12 -4.97 -8.50
N ALA A 83 11.71 -4.77 -9.68
CA ALA A 83 12.47 -3.56 -10.01
C ALA A 83 11.59 -2.30 -10.00
N TRP A 84 10.31 -2.41 -10.37
CA TRP A 84 9.38 -1.29 -10.32
C TRP A 84 8.89 -1.02 -8.90
N PHE A 85 8.64 -2.07 -8.11
CA PHE A 85 8.21 -1.94 -6.72
C PHE A 85 9.29 -1.29 -5.84
N GLU A 86 10.57 -1.49 -6.16
CA GLU A 86 11.71 -0.80 -5.53
C GLU A 86 11.73 0.71 -5.80
N LYS A 87 11.08 1.19 -6.86
CA LYS A 87 10.99 2.63 -7.17
C LYS A 87 9.81 3.32 -6.50
N ILE A 88 8.91 2.56 -5.88
CA ILE A 88 7.79 3.15 -5.16
C ILE A 88 8.28 3.73 -3.84
N LYS A 89 7.95 5.00 -3.59
CA LYS A 89 8.14 5.65 -2.29
C LYS A 89 6.89 5.48 -1.47
N TYR A 90 7.04 5.23 -0.17
CA TYR A 90 5.91 4.99 0.73
C TYR A 90 5.98 5.94 1.92
N ALA A 91 4.83 6.38 2.39
CA ALA A 91 4.68 7.11 3.65
C ALA A 91 3.43 6.64 4.39
N HIS A 92 3.49 6.73 5.71
CA HIS A 92 2.39 6.40 6.58
C HIS A 92 2.32 7.44 7.70
N TYR A 93 1.24 8.22 7.73
CA TYR A 93 1.03 9.29 8.68
C TYR A 93 -0.05 8.93 9.70
N ARG A 94 0.22 9.22 10.97
CA ARG A 94 -0.70 8.98 12.08
C ARG A 94 -0.89 10.28 12.88
N PRO A 95 -2.13 10.81 12.99
CA PRO A 95 -2.42 11.94 13.84
C PRO A 95 -2.33 11.54 15.32
N VAL A 96 -1.54 12.29 16.08
CA VAL A 96 -1.30 12.04 17.53
C VAL A 96 -2.59 12.13 18.35
N GLU A 97 -3.54 12.96 17.93
CA GLU A 97 -4.83 13.17 18.57
C GLU A 97 -5.68 11.90 18.61
N TYR A 98 -5.44 10.98 17.67
CA TYR A 98 -6.19 9.73 17.53
C TYR A 98 -5.34 8.49 17.84
N ALA A 99 -4.18 8.64 18.47
CA ALA A 99 -3.25 7.55 18.80
C ALA A 99 -3.90 6.34 19.50
N ARG A 100 -4.93 6.61 20.32
CA ARG A 100 -5.63 5.62 21.15
C ARG A 100 -6.84 4.99 20.45
N LEU A 101 -7.24 5.49 19.28
CA LEU A 101 -8.35 4.94 18.52
C LEU A 101 -7.83 3.79 17.65
N GLN A 102 -8.43 2.61 17.81
CA GLN A 102 -8.07 1.41 17.05
C GLN A 102 -9.35 0.65 16.71
N ASN A 103 -9.47 0.25 15.45
CA ASN A 103 -10.57 -0.57 14.96
C ASN A 103 -10.37 -2.02 15.41
N LYS A 104 -11.37 -2.58 16.10
CA LYS A 104 -11.32 -3.95 16.67
C LYS A 104 -12.60 -4.74 16.44
N THR A 105 -13.72 -4.06 16.18
CA THR A 105 -15.07 -4.66 16.23
C THR A 105 -15.48 -5.22 14.87
N PHE A 106 -15.32 -4.43 13.80
CA PHE A 106 -15.79 -4.81 12.46
C PHE A 106 -14.65 -5.30 11.58
N ILE A 107 -13.53 -4.56 11.58
CA ILE A 107 -12.32 -4.89 10.85
C ILE A 107 -11.15 -4.57 11.77
N GLN A 108 -10.33 -5.58 12.07
CA GLN A 108 -9.15 -5.40 12.91
C GLN A 108 -8.10 -4.58 12.16
N GLY A 109 -7.79 -3.38 12.66
CA GLY A 109 -6.70 -2.56 12.14
C GLY A 109 -5.34 -3.03 12.66
N CYS A 110 -4.27 -2.70 11.94
CA CYS A 110 -2.89 -2.95 12.36
C CYS A 110 -1.98 -1.70 12.24
N PRO A 111 -2.34 -0.57 12.88
CA PRO A 111 -1.69 0.73 12.68
C PRO A 111 -0.21 0.81 13.05
N GLU A 112 0.32 -0.21 13.71
CA GLU A 112 1.72 -0.32 14.11
C GLU A 112 2.56 -1.16 13.13
N GLN A 113 1.94 -1.84 12.17
CA GLN A 113 2.58 -2.84 11.30
C GLN A 113 2.82 -2.32 9.88
N PHE A 114 3.33 -1.10 9.73
CA PHE A 114 3.70 -0.55 8.42
C PHE A 114 4.93 -1.28 7.85
N ASN A 115 4.79 -1.84 6.65
CA ASN A 115 5.78 -2.74 6.05
C ASN A 115 6.95 -2.01 5.41
N PHE A 116 6.68 -0.81 4.88
CA PHE A 116 7.56 -0.12 3.93
C PHE A 116 8.43 0.98 4.55
N GLY A 117 8.45 1.11 5.88
CA GLY A 117 9.28 2.11 6.55
C GLY A 117 8.77 2.50 7.94
N PRO A 118 9.11 3.71 8.43
CA PRO A 118 8.61 4.22 9.68
C PRO A 118 7.17 4.75 9.58
N SER A 119 6.39 4.59 10.65
CA SER A 119 5.15 5.32 10.84
C SER A 119 5.45 6.72 11.38
N THR A 120 4.96 7.74 10.69
CA THR A 120 5.21 9.16 10.99
C THR A 120 4.07 9.76 11.80
N TRP A 121 4.36 10.21 13.01
CA TRP A 121 3.43 10.88 13.90
C TRP A 121 3.45 12.39 13.69
N VAL A 122 2.27 12.95 13.44
CA VAL A 122 2.05 14.37 13.10
C VAL A 122 0.82 14.88 13.84
N LYS A 123 0.65 16.20 13.95
CA LYS A 123 -0.61 16.76 14.46
C LYS A 123 -1.67 16.67 13.36
N LEU A 124 -2.93 16.48 13.74
CA LEU A 124 -4.04 16.50 12.81
C LEU A 124 -4.09 17.82 12.01
N ALA A 125 -3.77 18.93 12.67
CA ALA A 125 -3.70 20.26 12.05
C ALA A 125 -2.62 20.37 10.94
N ASP A 126 -1.60 19.52 10.97
CA ASP A 126 -0.52 19.51 9.98
C ASP A 126 -0.92 18.76 8.69
N MET A 127 -1.95 17.90 8.74
CA MET A 127 -2.29 16.95 7.66
C MET A 127 -2.58 17.64 6.33
N ARG A 128 -3.36 18.73 6.35
CA ARG A 128 -3.66 19.47 5.12
C ARG A 128 -2.37 19.99 4.48
N ARG A 129 -1.47 20.58 5.26
CA ARG A 129 -0.19 21.11 4.77
C ARG A 129 0.68 19.99 4.20
N ILE A 130 0.74 18.84 4.88
CA ILE A 130 1.48 17.66 4.39
C ILE A 130 0.91 17.21 3.04
N LEU A 131 -0.41 17.08 2.91
CA LEU A 131 -1.06 16.71 1.66
C LEU A 131 -0.76 17.73 0.55
N CYS A 132 -0.88 19.04 0.82
CA CYS A 132 -0.50 20.07 -0.14
C CYS A 132 0.97 19.95 -0.57
N ASN A 133 1.90 19.68 0.35
CA ASN A 133 3.31 19.46 0.02
C ASN A 133 3.51 18.24 -0.89
N ILE A 134 2.81 17.12 -0.60
CA ILE A 134 2.86 15.90 -1.42
C ILE A 134 2.39 16.20 -2.84
N PHE A 135 1.29 16.91 -3.02
CA PHE A 135 0.76 17.19 -4.36
C PHE A 135 1.46 18.35 -5.07
N ALA A 136 2.20 19.20 -4.36
CA ALA A 136 3.09 20.20 -4.95
C ALA A 136 4.33 19.55 -5.58
N ASP A 137 4.96 18.59 -4.89
CA ASP A 137 6.07 17.79 -5.43
C ASP A 137 6.07 16.36 -4.86
N PRO A 138 5.36 15.42 -5.52
CA PRO A 138 5.27 14.05 -5.01
C PRO A 138 6.62 13.32 -4.99
N THR A 139 7.62 13.80 -5.75
CA THR A 139 8.95 13.18 -5.76
C THR A 139 9.69 13.38 -4.44
N GLN A 140 9.27 14.33 -3.61
CA GLN A 140 9.86 14.65 -2.30
C GLN A 140 8.99 14.13 -1.13
N LEU A 141 8.33 12.98 -1.32
CA LEU A 141 7.42 12.39 -0.32
C LEU A 141 8.03 12.28 1.09
N ASP A 142 9.31 11.92 1.19
CA ASP A 142 10.07 11.79 2.43
C ASP A 142 10.20 13.12 3.21
N ARG A 143 10.09 14.25 2.51
CA ARG A 143 10.20 15.60 3.07
C ARG A 143 8.86 16.31 3.20
N ALA A 144 7.76 15.67 2.81
CA ALA A 144 6.45 16.31 2.81
C ALA A 144 5.98 16.79 4.20
N ALA A 145 6.42 16.13 5.26
CA ALA A 145 6.15 16.52 6.64
C ALA A 145 7.30 17.30 7.31
N ASP A 146 8.34 17.69 6.56
CA ASP A 146 9.40 18.55 7.09
C ASP A 146 9.05 20.02 6.92
N PHE A 147 8.63 20.67 8.00
CA PHE A 147 8.22 22.08 8.00
C PHE A 147 9.38 23.07 8.22
N SER A 148 10.62 22.58 8.35
CA SER A 148 11.81 23.44 8.42
C SER A 148 12.11 24.15 7.10
N PHE A 149 11.58 23.63 6.00
CA PHE A 149 11.63 24.26 4.70
C PHE A 149 10.37 25.12 4.49
N PRO A 150 10.49 26.33 3.90
CA PRO A 150 9.32 27.12 3.55
C PRO A 150 8.40 26.27 2.68
N ALA A 151 7.10 26.30 2.96
CA ALA A 151 6.11 25.57 2.18
C ALA A 151 6.35 25.87 0.70
N THR A 152 6.45 24.83 -0.13
CA THR A 152 6.52 24.97 -1.58
C THR A 152 5.26 25.71 -1.97
N THR A 153 5.38 27.01 -2.11
CA THR A 153 4.24 27.86 -2.34
C THR A 153 3.85 27.54 -3.76
N THR A 154 2.66 27.00 -3.97
CA THR A 154 1.99 27.02 -5.27
C THR A 154 1.70 28.49 -5.58
N THR A 155 2.75 29.28 -5.81
CA THR A 155 2.62 30.64 -6.29
C THR A 155 2.27 30.45 -7.75
N THR A 156 0.98 30.55 -8.04
CA THR A 156 0.50 31.12 -9.29
C THR A 156 1.09 32.53 -9.35
N THR A 157 2.35 32.62 -9.76
CA THR A 157 3.05 33.88 -9.93
C THR A 157 2.49 34.51 -11.20
N THR A 158 1.39 35.24 -11.06
CA THR A 158 1.08 36.36 -11.95
C THR A 158 2.09 37.46 -11.64
N THR A 159 3.34 37.23 -12.03
CA THR A 159 4.37 38.26 -12.02
C THR A 159 5.19 38.05 -13.28
N THR A 160 4.98 38.98 -14.20
CA THR A 160 5.71 39.20 -15.44
C THR A 160 7.20 39.43 -15.16
N SER A 161 7.95 38.36 -14.93
CA SER A 161 9.41 38.35 -15.08
C SER A 161 9.76 37.19 -16.01
N ARG A 162 10.38 37.52 -17.15
CA ARG A 162 10.50 36.66 -18.34
C ARG A 162 11.65 35.64 -18.29
N ASP A 163 12.38 35.51 -17.18
CA ASP A 163 13.65 34.76 -17.16
C ASP A 163 13.79 33.70 -16.04
N GLN A 164 12.68 33.10 -15.59
CA GLN A 164 12.74 31.89 -14.74
C GLN A 164 12.37 30.64 -15.54
N PRO A 165 13.17 29.55 -15.49
CA PRO A 165 12.82 28.31 -16.18
C PRO A 165 11.46 27.83 -15.67
N GLN A 166 10.52 27.66 -16.61
CA GLN A 166 9.16 27.26 -16.32
C GLN A 166 9.15 26.05 -15.38
N SER A 167 8.36 26.13 -14.31
CA SER A 167 8.18 24.99 -13.42
C SER A 167 7.71 23.80 -14.26
N ASN A 168 8.57 22.78 -14.38
CA ASN A 168 8.26 21.52 -15.05
C ASN A 168 7.30 20.69 -14.20
N ALA A 169 6.21 21.28 -13.71
CA ALA A 169 5.20 20.61 -12.94
C ALA A 169 4.67 19.46 -13.79
N ARG A 170 4.70 18.23 -13.29
CA ARG A 170 4.24 17.02 -14.00
C ARG A 170 2.83 16.61 -13.61
N ASN A 171 2.17 15.93 -14.53
CA ASN A 171 0.81 15.48 -14.33
C ASN A 171 0.77 14.40 -13.26
N ILE A 172 -0.14 14.56 -12.30
CA ILE A 172 -0.35 13.60 -11.22
C ILE A 172 -1.54 12.72 -11.59
N ILE A 173 -1.35 11.41 -11.47
CA ILE A 173 -2.40 10.41 -11.62
C ILE A 173 -2.74 9.88 -10.24
N PHE A 174 -3.94 10.22 -9.76
CA PHE A 174 -4.41 9.73 -8.47
C PHE A 174 -4.81 8.25 -8.61
N VAL A 175 -4.32 7.40 -7.73
CA VAL A 175 -4.63 5.97 -7.71
C VAL A 175 -5.38 5.63 -6.43
N ALA A 176 -6.41 4.81 -6.52
CA ALA A 176 -7.18 4.35 -5.37
C ALA A 176 -7.72 2.92 -5.57
N HIS A 177 -8.18 2.31 -4.49
CA HIS A 177 -8.94 1.07 -4.51
C HIS A 177 -10.39 1.31 -4.03
N GLY A 178 -11.16 2.03 -4.85
CA GLY A 178 -12.48 2.57 -4.46
C GLY A 178 -12.40 4.02 -3.96
N ALA A 179 -12.09 4.95 -4.87
CA ALA A 179 -11.77 6.35 -4.55
C ALA A 179 -12.83 7.14 -3.74
N GLY A 180 -14.08 6.67 -3.69
CA GLY A 180 -15.19 7.39 -3.08
C GLY A 180 -15.03 7.63 -1.58
N ASN A 181 -14.48 6.65 -0.85
CA ASN A 181 -14.31 6.78 0.60
C ASN A 181 -13.13 7.70 0.93
N ASP A 182 -11.98 7.49 0.30
CA ASP A 182 -10.77 8.28 0.55
C ASP A 182 -10.99 9.76 0.23
N THR A 183 -11.66 10.07 -0.89
CA THR A 183 -11.99 11.46 -1.23
C THR A 183 -12.94 12.11 -0.22
N ALA A 184 -13.83 11.36 0.42
CA ALA A 184 -14.67 11.89 1.51
C ALA A 184 -13.84 12.15 2.78
N TYR A 185 -12.92 11.24 3.12
CA TYR A 185 -12.02 11.38 4.26
C TYR A 185 -11.06 12.56 4.11
N LEU A 186 -10.48 12.76 2.93
CA LEU A 186 -9.59 13.88 2.66
C LEU A 186 -10.32 15.23 2.78
N ARG A 187 -11.60 15.31 2.41
CA ARG A 187 -12.42 16.52 2.62
C ARG A 187 -12.64 16.84 4.10
N HIS A 188 -12.72 15.83 4.98
CA HIS A 188 -12.74 16.08 6.43
C HIS A 188 -11.42 16.69 6.94
N LEU A 189 -10.32 16.47 6.23
CA LEU A 189 -9.02 17.11 6.46
C LEU A 189 -8.87 18.45 5.72
N SER A 190 -9.96 18.99 5.16
CA SER A 190 -9.96 20.21 4.35
C SER A 190 -9.03 20.15 3.13
N PHE A 191 -8.88 18.97 2.54
CA PHE A 191 -8.09 18.75 1.33
C PHE A 191 -8.98 18.18 0.22
N ASP A 192 -9.03 18.84 -0.93
CA ASP A 192 -9.88 18.42 -2.05
C ASP A 192 -9.05 17.94 -3.26
N LEU A 193 -9.37 16.74 -3.73
CA LEU A 193 -8.80 16.12 -4.93
C LEU A 193 -9.61 16.42 -6.21
N SER A 194 -10.64 17.27 -6.15
CA SER A 194 -11.38 17.65 -7.35
C SER A 194 -10.46 18.29 -8.39
N SER A 195 -10.76 18.09 -9.67
CA SER A 195 -9.97 18.66 -10.78
C SER A 195 -9.94 20.20 -10.79
N THR A 196 -10.87 20.83 -10.08
CA THR A 196 -10.99 22.27 -9.91
C THR A 196 -10.28 22.80 -8.66
N SER A 197 -9.78 21.91 -7.80
CA SER A 197 -9.14 22.28 -6.55
C SER A 197 -7.77 22.91 -6.79
N PRO A 198 -7.43 23.99 -6.06
CA PRO A 198 -6.05 24.51 -6.03
C PRO A 198 -5.11 23.61 -5.22
N ASP A 199 -5.62 22.67 -4.42
CA ASP A 199 -4.83 21.85 -3.51
C ASP A 199 -4.04 20.74 -4.23
N ALA A 200 -4.53 20.25 -5.38
CA ALA A 200 -3.91 19.16 -6.13
C ALA A 200 -4.16 19.25 -7.64
N ARG A 201 -3.10 19.13 -8.45
CA ARG A 201 -3.21 19.12 -9.91
C ARG A 201 -3.34 17.69 -10.45
N ILE A 202 -4.52 17.11 -10.24
CA ILE A 202 -4.85 15.76 -10.69
C ILE A 202 -5.25 15.77 -12.16
N ALA A 203 -4.46 15.11 -13.01
CA ALA A 203 -4.79 14.94 -14.42
C ALA A 203 -5.87 13.86 -14.62
N GLN A 204 -5.82 12.80 -13.81
CA GLN A 204 -6.75 11.68 -13.90
C GLN A 204 -6.77 10.86 -12.61
N THR A 205 -7.90 10.19 -12.36
CA THR A 205 -8.03 9.19 -11.30
C THR A 205 -8.13 7.78 -11.89
N LEU A 206 -7.29 6.86 -11.40
CA LEU A 206 -7.33 5.44 -11.69
C LEU A 206 -7.84 4.68 -10.47
N ASP A 207 -8.97 4.00 -10.63
CA ASP A 207 -9.58 3.19 -9.58
C ASP A 207 -9.34 1.71 -9.88
N THR A 208 -8.49 1.07 -9.08
CA THR A 208 -8.09 -0.34 -9.26
C THR A 208 -9.27 -1.30 -9.11
N GLN A 209 -10.33 -0.96 -8.36
CA GLN A 209 -11.55 -1.76 -8.34
C GLN A 209 -12.20 -1.75 -9.73
N LYS A 210 -12.34 -0.58 -10.35
CA LYS A 210 -12.94 -0.45 -11.68
C LYS A 210 -12.07 -1.13 -12.74
N LEU A 211 -10.76 -0.89 -12.71
CA LEU A 211 -9.80 -1.48 -13.63
C LEU A 211 -9.82 -3.02 -13.57
N ALA A 212 -9.92 -3.58 -12.37
CA ALA A 212 -9.99 -5.02 -12.16
C ALA A 212 -11.37 -5.64 -12.50
N GLY A 213 -12.36 -4.84 -12.94
CA GLY A 213 -13.71 -5.32 -13.25
C GLY A 213 -14.60 -5.56 -12.02
N SER A 214 -14.27 -4.96 -10.88
CA SER A 214 -15.13 -4.96 -9.69
C SER A 214 -16.48 -4.33 -10.01
N THR A 215 -17.56 -4.93 -9.52
CA THR A 215 -18.91 -4.37 -9.66
C THR A 215 -19.62 -4.41 -8.33
N LYS A 216 -20.73 -3.67 -8.18
CA LYS A 216 -21.56 -3.73 -6.97
C LYS A 216 -22.04 -5.16 -6.64
N LYS A 217 -22.22 -6.02 -7.67
CA LYS A 217 -22.65 -7.41 -7.49
C LYS A 217 -21.48 -8.35 -7.19
N THR A 218 -20.28 -7.97 -7.58
CA THR A 218 -19.06 -8.76 -7.46
C THR A 218 -17.91 -7.86 -7.02
N PRO A 219 -17.95 -7.34 -5.78
CA PRO A 219 -16.90 -6.47 -5.28
C PRO A 219 -15.60 -7.26 -5.17
N LEU A 220 -14.52 -6.67 -5.67
CA LEU A 220 -13.17 -7.21 -5.56
C LEU A 220 -12.42 -6.41 -4.50
N SER A 221 -12.11 -7.04 -3.36
CA SER A 221 -11.30 -6.40 -2.31
C SER A 221 -9.83 -6.33 -2.71
N LEU A 222 -9.07 -5.42 -2.09
CA LEU A 222 -7.63 -5.28 -2.31
C LEU A 222 -6.91 -6.60 -2.05
N HIS A 223 -7.24 -7.27 -0.95
CA HIS A 223 -6.72 -8.60 -0.62
C HIS A 223 -6.89 -9.59 -1.79
N ARG A 224 -8.10 -9.71 -2.33
CA ARG A 224 -8.38 -10.65 -3.42
C ARG A 224 -7.68 -10.22 -4.71
N LEU A 225 -7.65 -8.92 -5.01
CA LEU A 225 -6.95 -8.37 -6.16
C LEU A 225 -5.47 -8.76 -6.13
N CYS A 226 -4.78 -8.52 -5.01
CA CYS A 226 -3.38 -8.87 -4.83
C CYS A 226 -3.13 -10.37 -4.97
N LEU A 227 -4.00 -11.22 -4.39
CA LEU A 227 -3.90 -12.68 -4.53
C LEU A 227 -4.06 -13.15 -5.98
N CYS A 228 -5.04 -12.62 -6.72
CA CYS A 228 -5.22 -12.93 -8.14
C CYS A 228 -4.08 -12.40 -9.03
N LEU A 229 -3.33 -11.41 -8.57
CA LEU A 229 -2.12 -10.92 -9.23
C LEU A 229 -0.85 -11.65 -8.76
N HIS A 230 -1.00 -12.62 -7.85
CA HIS A 230 0.11 -13.37 -7.23
C HIS A 230 1.13 -12.47 -6.51
N LEU A 231 0.67 -11.38 -5.92
CA LEU A 231 1.51 -10.51 -5.09
C LEU A 231 1.74 -11.16 -3.73
N HIS A 232 2.99 -11.57 -3.46
CA HIS A 232 3.39 -12.24 -2.23
C HIS A 232 4.78 -11.75 -1.76
N PRO A 233 5.03 -11.74 -0.43
CA PRO A 233 4.05 -11.94 0.63
C PRO A 233 3.13 -10.72 0.80
N LEU A 234 1.85 -10.98 1.08
CA LEU A 234 0.85 -9.95 1.38
C LEU A 234 0.58 -9.97 2.89
N LEU A 235 1.01 -8.93 3.60
CA LEU A 235 1.01 -8.84 5.06
C LEU A 235 0.42 -7.51 5.50
N ASN A 236 -0.23 -7.49 6.66
CA ASN A 236 -0.59 -6.27 7.38
C ASN A 236 -1.49 -5.32 6.57
N LEU A 237 -2.51 -5.86 5.88
CA LEU A 237 -3.62 -5.03 5.37
C LEU A 237 -4.40 -4.41 6.54
N HIS A 238 -5.14 -3.34 6.30
CA HIS A 238 -5.74 -2.49 7.35
C HIS A 238 -4.69 -1.68 8.12
N ASN A 239 -3.65 -1.31 7.39
CA ASN A 239 -2.74 -0.24 7.72
C ASN A 239 -2.67 0.62 6.47
N ALA A 240 -3.11 1.88 6.58
CA ALA A 240 -3.34 2.71 5.40
C ALA A 240 -2.09 2.81 4.49
N GLY A 241 -0.89 2.88 5.10
CA GLY A 241 0.38 2.90 4.35
C GLY A 241 0.60 1.64 3.52
N ASN A 242 0.30 0.48 4.09
CA ASN A 242 0.38 -0.80 3.38
C ASN A 242 -0.68 -0.90 2.28
N ASP A 243 -1.91 -0.49 2.56
CA ASP A 243 -3.02 -0.54 1.62
C ASP A 243 -2.80 0.37 0.40
N ALA A 244 -2.27 1.58 0.61
CA ALA A 244 -1.82 2.46 -0.48
C ALA A 244 -0.68 1.82 -1.30
N GLY A 245 0.30 1.21 -0.62
CA GLY A 245 1.42 0.54 -1.27
C GLY A 245 0.99 -0.65 -2.14
N TYR A 246 0.20 -1.56 -1.57
CA TYR A 246 -0.33 -2.72 -2.29
C TYR A 246 -1.29 -2.33 -3.41
N THR A 247 -2.06 -1.25 -3.25
CA THR A 247 -2.91 -0.72 -4.32
C THR A 247 -2.09 -0.27 -5.52
N LEU A 248 -1.00 0.47 -5.30
CA LEU A 248 -0.13 0.92 -6.39
C LEU A 248 0.63 -0.24 -7.04
N GLN A 249 1.13 -1.19 -6.24
CA GLN A 249 1.73 -2.43 -6.74
C GLN A 249 0.73 -3.24 -7.58
N ALA A 250 -0.53 -3.33 -7.14
CA ALA A 250 -1.59 -4.03 -7.87
C ALA A 250 -1.93 -3.35 -9.20
N LEU A 251 -1.93 -2.01 -9.27
CA LEU A 251 -2.12 -1.29 -10.53
C LEU A 251 -1.03 -1.67 -11.55
N ILE A 252 0.23 -1.63 -11.13
CA ILE A 252 1.38 -1.97 -11.98
C ILE A 252 1.29 -3.43 -12.42
N ALA A 253 1.06 -4.35 -11.48
CA ALA A 253 0.94 -5.76 -11.76
C ALA A 253 -0.22 -6.08 -12.70
N LEU A 254 -1.35 -5.37 -12.57
CA LEU A 254 -2.48 -5.51 -13.47
C LEU A 254 -2.12 -5.08 -14.90
N ALA A 255 -1.44 -3.93 -15.06
CA ALA A 255 -0.99 -3.44 -16.36
C ALA A 255 0.02 -4.39 -17.02
N VAL A 256 1.02 -4.87 -16.28
CA VAL A 256 2.05 -5.81 -16.73
C VAL A 256 1.44 -7.18 -17.06
N ASN A 257 0.52 -7.69 -16.24
CA ASN A 257 -0.14 -8.97 -16.47
C ASN A 257 -0.95 -8.93 -17.77
N GLU A 258 -1.73 -7.86 -17.97
CA GLU A 258 -2.54 -7.69 -19.18
C GLU A 258 -1.67 -7.46 -20.43
N TYR A 259 -0.52 -6.79 -20.29
CA TYR A 259 0.45 -6.62 -21.38
C TYR A 259 1.08 -7.97 -21.79
N ASN A 260 1.55 -8.75 -20.83
CA ASN A 260 2.24 -10.02 -21.09
C ASN A 260 1.27 -11.16 -21.47
N ARG A 261 0.05 -11.14 -20.91
CA ARG A 261 -0.97 -12.18 -21.10
C ARG A 261 -2.36 -11.54 -21.16
N PRO A 262 -2.76 -10.95 -22.30
CA PRO A 262 -4.07 -10.32 -22.47
C PRO A 262 -5.23 -11.23 -22.02
N GLY A 263 -6.11 -10.70 -21.18
CA GLY A 263 -7.23 -11.42 -20.55
C GLY A 263 -6.81 -12.46 -19.50
N GLY A 264 -5.53 -12.54 -19.14
CA GLY A 264 -4.98 -13.44 -18.13
C GLY A 264 -5.60 -13.20 -16.76
N PHE A 265 -5.52 -11.97 -16.26
CA PHE A 265 -6.13 -11.58 -14.99
C PHE A 265 -7.64 -11.84 -14.97
N ALA A 266 -8.37 -11.46 -16.02
CA ALA A 266 -9.82 -11.72 -16.10
C ALA A 266 -10.18 -13.21 -16.06
N ARG A 267 -9.28 -14.10 -16.51
CA ARG A 267 -9.44 -15.55 -16.38
C ARG A 267 -9.17 -16.00 -14.96
N GLU A 268 -8.11 -15.49 -14.32
CA GLU A 268 -7.76 -15.78 -12.93
C GLU A 268 -8.90 -15.36 -11.97
N VAL A 269 -9.48 -14.18 -12.15
CA VAL A 269 -10.62 -13.72 -11.34
C VAL A 269 -11.86 -14.61 -11.51
N ARG A 270 -12.05 -15.25 -12.68
CA ARG A 270 -13.22 -16.11 -12.95
C ARG A 270 -13.02 -17.57 -12.57
N GLN A 271 -11.82 -18.09 -12.78
CA GLN A 271 -11.53 -19.54 -12.77
C GLN A 271 -10.41 -19.90 -11.78
N GLY A 272 -9.61 -18.93 -11.39
CA GLY A 272 -8.46 -19.08 -10.52
C GLY A 272 -8.80 -19.46 -9.09
N GLN A 273 -7.78 -19.83 -8.34
CA GLN A 273 -7.91 -20.31 -6.96
C GLN A 273 -8.54 -19.24 -6.05
N PHE A 274 -8.19 -17.98 -6.29
CA PHE A 274 -8.69 -16.82 -5.54
C PHE A 274 -9.77 -16.04 -6.29
N GLY A 275 -10.36 -16.64 -7.33
CA GLY A 275 -11.42 -16.02 -8.12
C GLY A 275 -12.73 -15.77 -7.35
N ILE A 276 -13.62 -14.95 -7.92
CA ILE A 276 -14.88 -14.54 -7.28
C ILE A 276 -15.71 -15.77 -6.87
N GLY A 277 -16.27 -15.73 -5.67
CA GLY A 277 -17.04 -16.84 -5.09
C GLY A 277 -16.20 -17.97 -4.49
N ARG A 278 -14.87 -17.92 -4.63
CA ARG A 278 -13.94 -18.85 -3.93
C ARG A 278 -13.53 -18.31 -2.56
N LYS A 279 -13.29 -19.21 -1.62
CA LYS A 279 -12.72 -18.88 -0.30
C LYS A 279 -11.27 -18.42 -0.49
N VAL A 280 -10.93 -17.26 0.06
CA VAL A 280 -9.55 -16.76 0.13
C VAL A 280 -8.95 -17.07 1.49
N PRO A 281 -7.61 -17.20 1.60
CA PRO A 281 -6.95 -17.26 2.90
C PRO A 281 -7.28 -16.01 3.72
N ALA A 282 -7.12 -16.11 5.05
CA ALA A 282 -7.23 -14.94 5.92
C ALA A 282 -6.07 -13.98 5.66
N VAL A 283 -6.30 -12.69 5.92
CA VAL A 283 -5.24 -11.68 5.95
C VAL A 283 -4.22 -12.11 6.99
N ARG A 284 -2.93 -12.01 6.64
CA ARG A 284 -1.83 -12.35 7.53
C ARG A 284 -1.29 -11.09 8.19
N PHE A 285 -0.97 -11.20 9.47
CA PHE A 285 -0.45 -10.11 10.29
C PHE A 285 0.86 -10.52 10.96
N GLU A 286 1.84 -9.63 10.98
CA GLU A 286 3.10 -9.78 11.73
C GLU A 286 2.95 -9.14 13.10
N MET A 287 2.28 -9.85 14.02
CA MET A 287 1.91 -9.34 15.35
C MET A 287 3.12 -8.88 16.19
N ASP A 288 4.29 -9.49 15.99
CA ASP A 288 5.49 -9.21 16.79
C ASP A 288 6.32 -8.03 16.24
N ARG A 289 6.01 -7.56 15.03
CA ARG A 289 6.77 -6.49 14.38
C ARG A 289 6.04 -5.17 14.54
N LYS A 290 6.75 -4.15 15.03
CA LYS A 290 6.30 -2.75 14.99
C LYS A 290 7.19 -1.95 14.06
N ALA A 291 6.55 -1.13 13.24
CA ALA A 291 7.26 -0.16 12.40
C ALA A 291 8.00 0.85 13.30
N PRO A 292 9.22 1.28 12.89
CA PRO A 292 9.89 2.40 13.55
C PRO A 292 9.00 3.64 13.56
N VAL A 293 9.27 4.55 14.50
CA VAL A 293 8.48 5.77 14.69
C VAL A 293 9.30 7.00 14.32
N LEU A 294 8.70 7.90 13.54
CA LEU A 294 9.24 9.22 13.24
C LEU A 294 8.26 10.30 13.70
N TRP A 295 8.76 11.43 14.19
CA TRP A 295 7.96 12.60 14.56
C TRP A 295 8.23 13.74 13.57
N ALA A 296 7.18 14.32 13.00
CA ALA A 296 7.30 15.32 11.95
C ALA A 296 6.25 16.44 12.05
N GLY A 297 6.38 17.45 11.20
CA GLY A 297 5.58 18.66 11.26
C GLY A 297 5.74 19.37 12.62
N SER A 298 4.63 19.85 13.16
CA SER A 298 4.58 20.58 14.42
C SER A 298 4.73 19.69 15.67
N THR A 299 4.91 18.37 15.51
CA THR A 299 5.26 17.46 16.62
C THR A 299 6.77 17.36 16.84
N ARG A 300 7.59 17.73 15.85
CA ARG A 300 9.06 17.64 15.91
C ARG A 300 9.66 18.49 17.04
N GLU A 301 8.99 19.58 17.40
CA GLU A 301 9.41 20.54 18.45
C GLU A 301 8.73 20.31 19.82
N GLY A 302 8.01 19.20 19.98
CA GLY A 302 7.36 18.82 21.24
C GLY A 302 8.31 18.20 22.27
N ASN A 303 9.20 19.01 22.85
CA ASN A 303 9.87 18.80 24.14
C ASN A 303 10.55 17.43 24.40
N CYS A 304 11.79 17.29 23.93
CA CYS A 304 12.76 16.35 24.49
C CYS A 304 13.26 16.85 25.87
N SER A 305 12.34 17.03 26.81
CA SER A 305 12.64 17.36 28.20
C SER A 305 11.41 17.23 29.09
N SER A 306 10.94 15.99 29.31
CA SER A 306 10.42 15.51 30.60
C SER A 306 9.79 14.11 30.47
N ALA A 307 10.32 13.17 31.26
CA ALA A 307 9.68 11.94 31.73
C ALA A 307 9.45 10.77 30.74
N VAL A 308 10.54 10.06 30.42
CA VAL A 308 10.52 8.59 30.49
C VAL A 308 11.74 8.16 31.31
N ARG A 309 11.61 8.19 32.64
CA ARG A 309 12.36 7.25 33.48
C ARG A 309 11.42 6.08 33.72
N SER A 310 11.74 4.97 33.09
CA SER A 310 11.22 3.66 33.43
C SER A 310 11.39 3.45 34.94
N GLY A 311 10.28 3.30 35.65
CA GLY A 311 10.26 2.89 37.04
C GLY A 311 10.64 1.43 37.12
N GLU A 312 11.80 1.15 37.71
CA GLU A 312 12.03 -0.09 38.43
C GLU A 312 12.32 0.31 39.88
N GLU A 313 11.40 -0.07 40.76
CA GLU A 313 11.61 -0.08 42.19
C GLU A 313 12.68 -1.12 42.53
N MET A 314 13.76 -0.69 43.18
CA MET A 314 14.42 -1.54 44.17
C MET A 314 14.83 -0.73 45.40
N VAL A 315 14.45 -1.30 46.52
CA VAL A 315 14.60 -0.89 47.91
C VAL A 315 16.09 -0.82 48.31
N GLY A 316 16.49 0.23 49.04
CA GLY A 316 17.77 0.22 49.76
C GLY A 316 18.33 1.56 50.25
N GLY A 317 17.79 2.08 51.36
CA GLY A 317 18.59 2.57 52.49
C GLY A 317 19.42 3.87 52.42
N VAL A 318 18.88 4.90 53.09
CA VAL A 318 19.52 5.88 54.03
C VAL A 318 20.47 6.98 53.52
N MET A 319 20.08 8.21 53.87
CA MET A 319 20.72 9.55 53.75
C MET A 319 22.01 9.75 54.57
N ALA A 320 22.98 10.48 54.02
CA ALA A 320 23.43 11.83 54.47
C ALA A 320 24.74 12.32 53.75
N PRO A 321 24.87 13.62 53.40
CA PRO A 321 26.10 14.28 52.91
C PRO A 321 26.66 15.33 53.93
N PRO A 322 27.62 16.22 53.61
CA PRO A 322 28.96 16.06 53.03
C PRO A 322 30.07 16.76 53.87
N GLY A 323 31.34 16.49 53.56
CA GLY A 323 32.53 17.29 53.95
C GLY A 323 33.77 16.61 53.38
N GLY A 324 34.87 17.23 52.98
CA GLY A 324 35.34 18.61 52.89
C GLY A 324 36.84 18.55 52.50
N ILE A 325 37.24 19.36 51.53
CA ILE A 325 38.56 20.03 51.32
C ILE A 325 39.90 19.25 51.49
N GLY A 326 40.74 19.34 50.44
CA GLY A 326 42.23 19.26 50.43
C GLY A 326 42.74 18.81 49.03
N ARG A 327 43.38 19.59 48.14
CA ARG A 327 44.75 20.18 48.15
C ARG A 327 45.81 19.15 48.57
N ASP A 328 46.89 18.82 47.86
CA ASP A 328 47.70 19.42 46.78
C ASP A 328 48.52 18.31 46.06
N GLY A 329 49.23 18.62 44.97
CA GLY A 329 50.55 18.01 44.70
C GLY A 329 50.80 17.42 43.31
N GLU A 330 51.58 18.15 42.50
CA GLU A 330 52.29 17.73 41.28
C GLU A 330 53.25 16.54 41.53
N ASP A 331 53.48 15.66 40.54
CA ASP A 331 54.74 15.62 39.76
C ASP A 331 54.72 14.49 38.69
N GLY A 332 55.54 14.67 37.65
CA GLY A 332 55.50 13.95 36.38
C GLY A 332 56.04 12.53 36.32
N GLY A 333 55.95 11.94 35.11
CA GLY A 333 56.49 10.61 34.83
C GLY A 333 56.12 10.07 33.46
N VAL A 334 56.86 10.47 32.43
CA VAL A 334 56.88 9.83 31.11
C VAL A 334 57.30 8.36 31.25
N LYS A 335 56.53 7.42 30.68
CA LYS A 335 57.05 6.12 30.24
C LYS A 335 56.23 5.55 29.08
N THR A 336 56.89 5.54 27.92
CA THR A 336 56.65 4.74 26.73
C THR A 336 56.64 3.23 27.00
N THR A 337 55.72 2.49 26.37
CA THR A 337 55.97 1.13 25.89
C THR A 337 55.22 0.87 24.57
N ARG A 338 56.02 0.49 23.57
CA ARG A 338 55.68 -0.08 22.26
C ARG A 338 55.17 -1.52 22.39
N THR A 339 54.30 -1.93 21.48
CA THR A 339 54.21 -3.29 20.86
C THR A 339 53.34 -3.18 19.60
N THR A 340 53.92 -3.04 18.40
CA THR A 340 54.19 -4.08 17.36
C THR A 340 52.94 -4.69 16.68
N THR A 341 52.62 -4.16 15.48
CA THR A 341 52.51 -4.83 14.14
C THR A 341 52.66 -6.37 14.11
N GLU A 342 51.99 -7.20 13.29
CA GLU A 342 51.14 -7.09 12.07
C GLU A 342 50.51 -8.50 11.75
N PRO A 343 49.96 -8.86 10.55
CA PRO A 343 48.62 -9.45 10.41
C PRO A 343 48.57 -10.91 9.86
N GLU A 344 47.40 -11.57 9.88
CA GLU A 344 47.15 -12.77 9.06
C GLU A 344 45.81 -12.78 8.30
N ARG A 345 45.98 -12.76 6.98
CA ARG A 345 45.31 -13.45 5.87
C ARG A 345 44.06 -14.32 6.09
N SER A 346 43.03 -13.96 5.31
CA SER A 346 42.26 -14.78 4.35
C SER A 346 41.88 -16.24 4.68
N ARG A 347 40.57 -16.56 4.57
CA ARG A 347 40.04 -17.62 3.67
C ARG A 347 38.51 -17.68 3.67
N SER A 348 37.95 -17.71 2.47
CA SER A 348 36.57 -18.08 2.12
C SER A 348 36.34 -19.60 2.25
N PRO A 349 35.08 -20.05 2.24
CA PRO A 349 34.68 -21.18 1.39
C PRO A 349 33.39 -20.85 0.62
N VAL A 350 33.39 -20.80 -0.71
CA VAL A 350 33.25 -21.88 -1.71
C VAL A 350 31.92 -22.66 -1.64
N GLN A 351 31.27 -22.62 -2.80
CA GLN A 351 30.04 -23.26 -3.25
C GLN A 351 30.08 -24.79 -3.14
N HIS A 352 28.91 -25.41 -2.95
CA HIS A 352 28.65 -26.78 -3.38
C HIS A 352 27.30 -26.87 -4.10
N GLN A 353 27.37 -27.04 -5.43
CA GLN A 353 26.33 -27.70 -6.23
C GLN A 353 26.59 -29.21 -6.25
N GLY A 354 25.53 -29.99 -6.37
CA GLY A 354 25.51 -31.43 -6.64
C GLY A 354 24.12 -31.99 -6.31
N ARG A 355 23.17 -31.96 -7.24
CA ARG A 355 22.74 -33.10 -8.08
C ARG A 355 22.51 -34.39 -7.28
N GLU A 356 21.24 -34.77 -7.16
CA GLU A 356 20.84 -36.18 -7.25
C GLU A 356 19.44 -36.29 -7.85
N GLN A 357 19.38 -36.91 -9.03
CA GLN A 357 18.20 -37.43 -9.70
C GLN A 357 18.38 -38.95 -9.82
N GLU A 358 17.29 -39.67 -9.55
CA GLU A 358 16.86 -40.90 -10.23
C GLU A 358 17.51 -42.26 -9.87
N ARG A 359 16.66 -43.16 -9.33
CA ARG A 359 16.35 -44.51 -9.87
C ARG A 359 15.25 -45.18 -9.00
N ALA A 360 14.06 -45.44 -9.56
CA ALA A 360 13.65 -46.62 -10.35
C ALA A 360 13.08 -47.75 -9.45
N ARG A 361 11.76 -47.94 -9.43
CA ARG A 361 10.97 -48.94 -10.19
C ARG A 361 11.08 -50.39 -9.69
N LYS A 362 9.94 -50.93 -9.22
CA LYS A 362 9.35 -52.28 -9.42
C LYS A 362 8.13 -52.36 -8.47
N GLY A 363 6.91 -52.74 -8.83
CA GLY A 363 6.27 -53.18 -10.06
C GLY A 363 4.99 -53.97 -9.71
N VAL A 364 3.98 -53.91 -10.61
CA VAL A 364 3.02 -55.00 -10.95
C VAL A 364 1.96 -55.37 -9.88
N ALA A 365 0.67 -55.62 -10.09
CA ALA A 365 -0.30 -55.70 -11.19
C ALA A 365 -1.71 -55.56 -10.55
N ALA A 366 -2.64 -54.82 -11.13
CA ALA A 366 -3.76 -55.28 -11.96
C ALA A 366 -4.82 -56.17 -11.28
N SER A 367 -6.06 -55.66 -11.19
CA SER A 367 -7.26 -56.40 -11.61
C SER A 367 -8.46 -55.44 -11.76
N ILE A 368 -9.05 -55.48 -12.97
CA ILE A 368 -10.42 -55.04 -13.32
C ILE A 368 -11.22 -56.35 -13.51
N PRO A 369 -12.53 -56.41 -13.19
CA PRO A 369 -13.59 -56.29 -14.21
C PRO A 369 -14.71 -55.31 -13.76
N ALA A 370 -15.31 -54.44 -14.59
CA ALA A 370 -16.32 -54.67 -15.64
C ALA A 370 -17.51 -55.53 -15.13
N ALA A 371 -18.80 -55.28 -15.37
CA ALA A 371 -19.65 -54.21 -15.90
C ALA A 371 -21.10 -54.68 -15.64
N ALA A 372 -22.10 -53.79 -15.71
CA ALA A 372 -23.46 -53.99 -16.25
C ALA A 372 -24.63 -53.44 -15.40
N ALA A 373 -25.32 -52.49 -16.04
CA ALA A 373 -26.77 -52.41 -16.28
C ALA A 373 -27.80 -52.29 -15.13
N ALA A 374 -28.51 -51.16 -15.23
CA ALA A 374 -29.97 -50.96 -15.20
C ALA A 374 -30.79 -51.38 -13.96
N GLY A 375 -31.53 -50.41 -13.43
CA GLY A 375 -32.61 -50.63 -12.47
C GLY A 375 -33.21 -49.31 -11.99
N ASP A 376 -34.49 -49.14 -12.31
CA ASP A 376 -35.40 -48.04 -12.01
C ASP A 376 -35.63 -47.83 -10.49
N GLU A 377 -36.28 -46.71 -10.14
CA GLU A 377 -37.04 -46.37 -8.92
C GLU A 377 -36.67 -45.07 -8.19
N THR A 378 -37.51 -44.06 -8.42
CA THR A 378 -37.90 -42.96 -7.50
C THR A 378 -38.43 -43.50 -6.15
N PRO A 379 -38.40 -42.77 -5.01
CA PRO A 379 -39.05 -41.44 -4.85
C PRO A 379 -38.42 -40.47 -3.81
N GLY A 380 -38.95 -39.23 -3.75
CA GLY A 380 -38.96 -38.46 -2.50
C GLY A 380 -38.57 -36.98 -2.54
N THR A 381 -39.41 -36.15 -3.15
CA THR A 381 -39.43 -34.68 -3.00
C THR A 381 -39.67 -34.21 -1.56
N LYS A 382 -38.89 -33.21 -1.09
CA LYS A 382 -39.36 -32.18 -0.14
C LYS A 382 -38.83 -30.78 -0.53
N GLN A 383 -39.63 -30.07 -1.31
CA GLN A 383 -39.57 -28.62 -1.46
C GLN A 383 -40.21 -27.95 -0.24
N ARG A 384 -39.54 -26.92 0.33
CA ARG A 384 -40.17 -25.97 1.25
C ARG A 384 -40.39 -24.65 0.53
N LYS A 385 -41.66 -24.44 0.16
CA LYS A 385 -42.29 -23.25 -0.43
C LYS A 385 -42.37 -22.16 0.65
N ARG A 386 -41.87 -20.94 0.38
CA ARG A 386 -42.23 -19.73 1.17
C ARG A 386 -43.35 -18.99 0.45
N LYS A 387 -44.38 -18.72 1.24
CA LYS A 387 -45.71 -18.21 0.93
C LYS A 387 -45.65 -16.72 0.57
N ARG A 388 -46.16 -16.35 -0.60
CA ARG A 388 -46.73 -15.02 -0.88
C ARG A 388 -48.21 -15.08 -0.49
N MET A 389 -48.68 -14.10 0.26
CA MET A 389 -50.08 -13.67 0.20
C MET A 389 -50.03 -12.17 -0.08
N GLY A 390 -50.79 -11.74 -1.08
CA GLY A 390 -51.13 -10.35 -1.33
C GLY A 390 -52.63 -10.16 -1.16
N LEU A 391 -53.09 -9.06 -1.76
CA LEU A 391 -54.45 -8.54 -1.87
C LEU A 391 -54.85 -7.69 -0.65
N ASP A 392 -55.49 -6.53 -0.77
CA ASP A 392 -55.75 -5.56 -1.86
C ASP A 392 -56.52 -4.40 -1.19
N ASP A 393 -56.59 -3.27 -1.90
CA ASP A 393 -57.66 -2.24 -1.91
C ASP A 393 -57.82 -1.14 -0.84
N ALA A 394 -58.14 0.04 -1.43
CA ALA A 394 -58.95 1.18 -0.94
C ALA A 394 -58.35 2.09 0.14
N GLU A 395 -58.61 3.40 0.26
CA GLU A 395 -59.32 4.46 -0.47
C GLU A 395 -58.91 5.79 0.25
N ASP A 396 -59.11 6.94 -0.42
CA ASP A 396 -59.39 8.28 0.11
C ASP A 396 -58.77 8.81 1.44
N GLU A 397 -57.87 9.80 1.32
CA GLU A 397 -57.98 11.23 1.74
C GLU A 397 -56.61 11.91 1.84
#